data_AF-A0A6V7L849-F1
#
_entry.id   AF-A0A6V7L849-F1
#
_cell.length_a   1.000
_cell.length_b   1.000
_cell.length_c   1.000
_cell.angle_alpha   90.00
_cell.angle_beta   90.00
_cell.angle_gamma   90.00
#
_symmetry.space_group_name_H-M   'P 1'
#
loop_
_entity.id
_entity.type
_entity.pdbx_description
1 polymer ?
#
loop_
_entity_poly.entity_id
_entity_poly.type
_entity_poly.pdbx_seq_one_letter_code
_entity_poly.pdbx_strand_id
1 'polypeptide(L)' 'HQQDDSKKYTFTCQHGPMECDGNKAQVCAYETILSMNRTAEEKQAIAVAFIGCAMSNDDPAEVAQK' A
#
# COMPACT_ATOMS: atom_id res chain seq x y z
N HIS A 1 22.41 3.48 4.88
CA HIS A 1 21.81 2.42 4.06
C HIS A 1 22.75 1.22 4.06
N GLN A 2 22.40 0.13 4.72
CA GLN A 2 23.19 -1.10 4.66
C GLN A 2 22.55 -1.99 3.60
N GLN A 3 23.32 -2.23 2.53
CA GLN A 3 22.96 -3.09 1.42
C GLN A 3 23.49 -4.48 1.78
N ASP A 4 22.59 -5.39 2.13
CA ASP A 4 22.88 -6.82 2.18
C ASP A 4 22.84 -7.37 0.75
N ASP A 5 23.65 -8.39 0.44
CA ASP A 5 23.81 -8.95 -0.92
C ASP A 5 22.53 -9.62 -1.46
N SER A 6 21.47 -9.70 -0.65
CA SER A 6 20.10 -9.81 -1.13
C SER A 6 19.52 -8.41 -1.34
N LYS A 7 19.17 -8.03 -2.58
CA LYS A 7 18.56 -6.72 -2.93
C LYS A 7 17.16 -6.51 -2.31
N LYS A 8 17.03 -6.65 -1.00
CA LYS A 8 15.82 -6.48 -0.21
C LYS A 8 15.93 -5.17 0.52
N TYR A 9 14.95 -4.29 0.29
CA TYR A 9 14.80 -3.08 1.07
C TYR A 9 14.08 -3.40 2.37
N THR A 10 14.62 -2.96 3.49
CA THR A 10 13.97 -3.03 4.80
C THR A 10 13.44 -1.65 5.15
N PHE A 11 12.17 -1.61 5.58
CA PHE A 11 11.50 -0.40 6.02
C PHE A 11 11.20 -0.49 7.51
N THR A 12 11.32 0.63 8.20
CA THR A 12 10.88 0.79 9.59
C THR A 12 9.87 1.92 9.62
N CYS A 13 8.66 1.63 10.08
CA CYS A 13 7.55 2.58 10.13
C CYS A 13 7.29 3.01 11.58
N GLN A 14 6.69 4.18 11.78
CA GLN A 14 6.57 4.81 13.09
C GLN A 14 5.57 4.11 14.00
N HIS A 15 4.59 3.44 13.42
CA HIS A 15 3.53 2.71 14.09
C HIS A 15 3.77 1.19 14.06
N GLY A 16 5.03 0.77 13.88
CA GLY A 16 5.45 -0.62 13.92
C GLY A 16 5.21 -1.40 12.62
N PRO A 17 5.33 -2.74 12.66
CA PRO A 17 5.31 -3.58 11.46
C PRO A 17 3.99 -3.54 10.68
N MET A 18 2.86 -3.43 11.38
CA MET A 18 1.53 -3.46 10.74
C MET A 18 1.32 -2.26 9.80
N GLU A 19 1.83 -1.07 10.16
CA GLU A 19 1.83 0.08 9.25
C GLU A 19 2.68 -0.18 8.00
N CYS A 20 3.84 -0.81 8.15
CA CYS A 20 4.67 -1.16 6.99
C CYS A 20 3.96 -2.16 6.08
N ASP A 21 3.26 -3.15 6.64
CA ASP A 21 2.49 -4.12 5.87
C ASP A 21 1.28 -3.46 5.19
N GLY A 22 0.59 -2.54 5.87
CA GLY A 22 -0.48 -1.72 5.31
C GLY A 22 0.00 -0.86 4.14
N ASN A 23 1.12 -0.16 4.30
CA ASN A 23 1.73 0.65 3.23
C ASN A 23 2.13 -0.22 2.03
N LYS A 24 2.70 -1.39 2.28
CA LYS A 24 3.05 -2.35 1.22
C LYS A 24 1.81 -2.85 0.48
N ALA A 25 0.74 -3.18 1.19
CA ALA A 25 -0.52 -3.62 0.60
C ALA A 25 -1.15 -2.51 -0.27
N GLN A 26 -1.15 -1.26 0.20
CA GLN A 26 -1.64 -0.12 -0.57
C GLN A 26 -0.87 0.08 -1.88
N VAL A 27 0.46 -0.04 -1.86
CA VAL A 27 1.28 0.05 -3.09
C VAL A 27 0.96 -1.09 -4.06
N CYS A 28 0.83 -2.33 -3.59
CA CYS A 28 0.45 -3.45 -4.46
C CYS A 28 -0.92 -3.25 -5.11
N ALA A 29 -1.90 -2.75 -4.35
CA ALA A 29 -3.22 -2.43 -4.88
C ALA A 29 -3.15 -1.29 -5.91
N TYR A 30 -2.36 -0.26 -5.64
CA TYR A 30 -2.14 0.86 -6.56
C TYR A 30 -1.55 0.38 -7.90
N GLU A 31 -0.50 -0.46 -7.87
CA GLU A 31 0.08 -1.07 -9.08
C GLU A 31 -0.97 -1.87 -9.87
N THR A 32 -1.82 -2.63 -9.17
CA THR A 32 -2.91 -3.37 -9.80
C THR A 32 -3.88 -2.42 -10.51
N ILE A 33 -4.26 -1.31 -9.87
CA ILE A 33 -5.14 -0.29 -10.45
C ILE A 33 -4.49 0.36 -11.68
N LEU A 34 -3.19 0.66 -11.62
CA LEU A 34 -2.46 1.22 -12.76
C LEU A 34 -2.41 0.26 -13.95
N SER A 35 -2.38 -1.05 -13.71
CA SER A 35 -2.40 -2.08 -14.77
C SER A 35 -3.77 -2.30 -15.43
N MET A 36 -4.85 -1.73 -14.87
CA MET A 36 -6.20 -1.91 -15.42
C MET A 36 -6.36 -1.24 -16.80
N ASN A 37 -7.23 -1.81 -17.64
CA ASN A 37 -7.63 -1.18 -18.92
C ASN A 37 -8.73 -0.14 -18.68
N ARG A 38 -8.34 1.01 -18.13
CA ARG A 38 -9.18 2.15 -17.73
C ARG A 38 -8.46 3.46 -18.10
N THR A 39 -9.18 4.58 -18.15
CA THR A 39 -8.55 5.89 -18.37
C THR A 39 -7.71 6.31 -17.15
N ALA A 40 -6.84 7.30 -17.30
CA ALA A 40 -6.01 7.80 -16.21
C ALA A 40 -6.88 8.38 -15.07
N GLU A 41 -7.96 9.07 -15.42
CA GLU A 41 -8.90 9.68 -14.49
C GLU A 41 -9.65 8.61 -13.69
N GLU A 42 -10.10 7.54 -14.37
CA GLU A 42 -10.76 6.40 -13.72
C GLU A 42 -9.80 5.69 -12.75
N LYS A 43 -8.55 5.46 -13.17
CA LYS A 43 -7.52 4.85 -12.31
C LYS A 43 -7.26 5.68 -11.06
N GLN A 44 -7.13 6.99 -11.22
CA GLN A 44 -6.94 7.91 -10.09
C GLN A 44 -8.14 7.86 -9.14
N ALA A 45 -9.36 7.91 -9.66
CA ALA A 45 -10.57 7.86 -8.84
C ALA A 45 -10.65 6.55 -8.03
N ILE A 46 -10.35 5.41 -8.67
CA ILE A 46 -10.33 4.10 -8.00
C ILE A 46 -9.22 4.04 -6.93
N ALA A 47 -8.01 4.52 -7.25
CA ALA A 47 -6.88 4.55 -6.31
C ALA A 47 -7.18 5.39 -5.07
N VAL A 48 -7.71 6.59 -5.25
CA VAL A 48 -8.08 7.49 -4.15
C VAL A 48 -9.19 6.87 -3.30
N ALA A 49 -10.22 6.29 -3.93
CA ALA A 49 -11.30 5.63 -3.21
C ALA A 49 -10.81 4.42 -2.40
N PHE A 50 -9.93 3.60 -2.97
CA PHE A 50 -9.34 2.44 -2.30
C PHE A 50 -8.50 2.86 -1.09
N ILE A 51 -7.54 3.77 -1.28
CA ILE A 51 -6.68 4.26 -0.19
C ILE A 51 -7.54 4.94 0.89
N GLY A 52 -8.51 5.76 0.48
CA GLY A 52 -9.43 6.41 1.41
C GLY A 52 -10.20 5.41 2.25
N CYS A 53 -10.74 4.35 1.64
CA CYS A 53 -11.43 3.28 2.36
C CYS A 53 -10.49 2.55 3.33
N ALA A 54 -9.29 2.18 2.89
CA ALA A 54 -8.29 1.49 3.72
C ALA A 54 -7.88 2.31 4.95
N MET A 55 -7.75 3.63 4.78
CA MET A 55 -7.35 4.57 5.84
C MET A 55 -8.51 5.01 6.74
N SER A 56 -9.76 4.71 6.40
CA SER A 56 -10.96 5.10 7.17
C SER A 56 -11.39 4.07 8.22
N ASN A 57 -10.78 2.89 8.24
CA ASN A 57 -11.06 1.89 9.27
C ASN A 57 -10.39 2.28 10.59
N ASP A 58 -10.99 1.89 11.72
CA ASP A 58 -10.50 2.23 13.07
C ASP A 58 -9.06 1.74 13.35
N ASP A 59 -8.55 0.80 12.54
CA ASP A 59 -7.17 0.33 12.55
C ASP A 59 -6.60 0.29 11.11
N PRO A 60 -6.00 1.38 10.59
CA PRO A 60 -5.45 1.44 9.23
C PRO A 60 -4.27 0.47 9.02
N ALA A 61 -3.76 -0.15 10.09
CA ALA A 61 -2.71 -1.16 10.07
C ALA A 61 -3.26 -2.60 9.88
N GLU A 62 -4.58 -2.81 10.00
CA GLU A 62 -5.23 -4.13 9.97
C GLU A 62 -5.61 -4.62 8.57
N VAL A 63 -5.21 -3.90 7.50
CA VAL A 63 -5.39 -4.35 6.10
C VAL A 63 -4.59 -5.63 5.78
N ALA A 64 -3.66 -6.03 6.66
CA ALA A 64 -2.78 -7.18 6.49
C ALA A 64 -3.26 -8.51 7.12
N GLN A 65 -4.41 -8.57 7.80
CA GLN A 65 -4.81 -9.74 8.63
C GLN A 65 -5.98 -10.60 8.12
N LYS A 66 -6.39 -10.50 6.84
CA LYS A 66 -7.45 -11.36 6.27
C LYS A 66 -7.05 -12.09 5.00
#